data_AF-A0A9X2RV02-F1
#
_entry.id   AF-A0A9X2RV02-F1
#
_cell.length_a   1.000
_cell.length_b   1.000
_cell.length_c   1.000
_cell.angle_alpha   90.00
_cell.angle_beta   90.00
_cell.angle_gamma   90.00
#
_symmetry.space_group_name_H-M   'P 1'
#
loop_
_entity.id
_entity.type
_entity.pdbx_description
1 polymer ?
#
loop_
_entity_poly.entity_id
_entity_poly.type
_entity_poly.pdbx_seq_one_letter_code
_entity_poly.pdbx_strand_id
1 'polypeptide(L)' 'MQYRKGDKVVVIDGGTDNPGTEGRAGTVFYPGPDDDGLVCVKGIDGRFTEAVRGYRSYAPHQLRRA' A
#
# COMPACT_ATOMS: atom_id res chain seq x y z
N MET A 1 -4.57 11.59 9.77
CA MET A 1 -4.59 10.80 8.52
C MET A 1 -3.46 11.19 7.56
N GLN A 2 -2.40 10.39 7.51
CA GLN A 2 -1.21 10.58 6.67
C GLN A 2 -1.42 10.26 5.17
N TYR A 3 -2.44 9.49 4.80
CA TYR A 3 -2.75 9.11 3.42
C TYR A 3 -4.22 9.34 3.07
N ARG A 4 -4.53 9.45 1.77
CA ARG A 4 -5.89 9.58 1.24
C ARG A 4 -6.15 8.54 0.15
N LYS A 5 -7.41 8.14 0.01
CA LYS A 5 -7.84 7.28 -1.11
C LYS A 5 -7.45 7.94 -2.44
N GLY A 6 -6.76 7.19 -3.29
CA GLY A 6 -6.23 7.67 -4.58
C GLY A 6 -4.77 8.12 -4.54
N ASP A 7 -4.17 8.30 -3.36
CA ASP A 7 -2.75 8.63 -3.25
C ASP A 7 -1.90 7.52 -3.87
N LYS A 8 -0.87 7.93 -4.62
CA LYS A 8 0.17 7.02 -5.08
C LYS A 8 1.22 6.87 -3.98
N VAL A 9 1.56 5.62 -3.69
CA VAL A 9 2.54 5.29 -2.64
C VAL A 9 3.52 4.27 -3.16
N VAL A 10 4.71 4.26 -2.57
CA VAL A 10 5.74 3.24 -2.75
C VAL A 10 5.91 2.51 -1.43
N VAL A 11 5.97 1.19 -1.47
CA VAL A 11 6.31 0.38 -0.31
C VAL A 11 7.80 0.57 -0.02
N ILE A 12 8.13 1.03 1.18
CA ILE A 12 9.52 1.16 1.64
C ILE A 12 9.93 0.01 2.57
N ASP A 13 8.96 -0.69 3.16
CA ASP A 13 9.15 -1.90 3.95
C ASP A 13 7.91 -2.81 3.82
N GLY A 14 8.06 -4.01 3.27
CA GLY A 14 6.96 -4.96 3.11
C GLY A 14 6.60 -5.72 4.40
N GLY A 15 7.50 -5.70 5.40
CA GLY A 15 7.38 -6.51 6.61
C GLY A 15 7.23 -8.01 6.34
N THR A 16 6.78 -8.75 7.35
CA THR A 16 6.55 -10.20 7.24
C THR A 16 5.32 -10.56 6.43
N ASP A 17 4.35 -9.65 6.34
CA ASP A 17 3.05 -9.91 5.72
C ASP A 17 3.05 -9.69 4.21
N ASN A 18 3.95 -8.83 3.69
CA ASN A 18 4.07 -8.51 2.27
C ASN A 18 5.52 -8.60 1.76
N PRO A 19 6.21 -9.75 1.93
CA PRO A 19 7.60 -9.89 1.54
C PRO A 19 7.80 -9.68 0.03
N GLY A 20 8.84 -8.93 -0.35
CA GLY A 20 9.21 -8.71 -1.76
C GLY A 20 8.37 -7.65 -2.49
N THR A 21 7.66 -6.82 -1.72
CA THR A 21 6.89 -5.69 -2.24
C THR A 21 7.64 -4.35 -2.15
N GLU A 22 8.82 -4.34 -1.51
CA GLU A 22 9.68 -3.17 -1.36
C GLU A 22 10.03 -2.55 -2.73
N GLY A 23 9.96 -1.23 -2.81
CA GLY A 23 10.19 -0.47 -4.04
C GLY A 23 9.03 -0.52 -5.04
N ARG A 24 8.00 -1.31 -4.81
CA ARG A 24 6.82 -1.36 -5.70
C ARG A 24 5.86 -0.22 -5.38
N ALA A 25 5.29 0.34 -6.44
CA ALA A 25 4.29 1.40 -6.34
C ALA A 25 2.87 0.83 -6.32
N GLY A 26 1.97 1.51 -5.64
CA GLY A 26 0.55 1.19 -5.58
C GLY A 26 -0.31 2.44 -5.39
N THR A 27 -1.62 2.22 -5.29
CA THR A 27 -2.59 3.28 -5.02
C THR A 27 -3.37 2.98 -3.75
N VAL A 28 -3.49 3.96 -2.87
CA VAL A 28 -4.29 3.82 -1.64
C VAL A 28 -5.76 3.64 -2.01
N PHE A 29 -6.32 2.50 -1.61
CA PHE A 29 -7.74 2.17 -1.77
C PHE A 29 -8.55 2.57 -0.54
N TYR A 30 -7.99 2.32 0.64
CA TYR A 30 -8.56 2.70 1.93
C TYR A 30 -7.43 3.20 2.85
N PRO A 31 -7.48 4.45 3.33
CA PRO A 31 -6.36 5.05 4.07
C PRO A 31 -6.21 4.55 5.51
N GLY A 32 -7.08 3.67 5.99
CA GLY A 32 -7.08 3.26 7.40
C GLY A 32 -7.54 4.38 8.35
N PRO A 33 -7.89 4.04 9.60
CA PRO A 33 -8.11 5.05 10.65
C PRO A 33 -6.75 5.59 11.17
N ASP A 34 -6.48 6.89 10.97
CA ASP A 34 -5.32 7.64 11.49
C ASP A 34 -3.95 6.89 11.49
N ASP A 35 -2.96 7.34 12.27
CA ASP A 35 -1.54 6.97 12.08
C ASP A 35 -1.18 5.53 12.48
N ASP A 36 -2.06 4.83 13.19
CA ASP A 36 -1.90 3.41 13.57
C ASP A 36 -2.75 2.46 12.71
N GLY A 37 -3.61 2.99 11.84
CA GLY A 37 -4.49 2.21 10.99
C GLY A 37 -3.79 1.65 9.76
N LEU A 38 -4.12 0.41 9.41
CA LEU A 38 -3.61 -0.20 8.18
C LEU A 38 -4.16 0.52 6.94
N VAL A 39 -3.24 0.87 6.05
CA VAL A 39 -3.50 1.45 4.73
C VAL A 39 -3.63 0.32 3.71
N CYS A 40 -4.81 0.17 3.12
CA CYS A 40 -5.01 -0.80 2.04
C CYS A 40 -4.56 -0.19 0.72
N VAL A 41 -3.58 -0.82 0.07
CA VAL A 41 -2.99 -0.40 -1.20
C VAL A 41 -3.29 -1.47 -2.26
N LYS A 42 -3.71 -1.01 -3.45
CA LYS A 42 -3.92 -1.86 -4.64
C LYS A 42 -2.81 -1.67 -5.67
N GLY A 43 -2.58 -2.70 -6.48
CA GLY A 43 -1.70 -2.62 -7.65
C GLY A 43 -0.21 -2.80 -7.38
N ILE A 44 0.18 -3.21 -6.17
CA ILE A 44 1.57 -3.48 -5.78
C ILE A 44 2.14 -4.72 -6.49
N ASP A 45 1.30 -5.64 -6.95
CA ASP A 45 1.76 -6.91 -7.52
C ASP A 45 2.28 -6.80 -8.99
N GLY A 46 2.43 -5.60 -9.55
CA GLY A 46 3.05 -5.38 -10.87
C GLY A 46 2.26 -5.93 -12.07
N ARG A 47 1.13 -6.59 -11.83
CA ARG A 47 0.20 -7.07 -12.86
C ARG A 47 -1.10 -6.30 -12.76
N PHE A 48 -1.28 -5.34 -13.65
CA PHE A 48 -2.50 -4.54 -13.77
C PHE A 48 -3.76 -5.42 -13.97
N THR A 49 -3.58 -6.65 -14.47
CA THR A 49 -4.63 -7.66 -14.69
C THR A 49 -4.96 -8.52 -13.46
N GLU A 50 -4.07 -8.64 -12.45
CA GLU A 50 -4.36 -9.29 -11.16
C GLU A 50 -4.67 -8.28 -10.03
N ALA A 51 -4.44 -6.98 -10.28
CA ALA A 51 -4.76 -5.87 -9.38
C ALA A 51 -6.27 -5.72 -9.05
N VAL A 52 -7.13 -6.51 -9.71
CA VAL A 52 -8.57 -6.60 -9.42
C VAL A 52 -8.85 -7.46 -8.18
N ARG A 53 -7.90 -8.30 -7.73
CA ARG A 53 -8.11 -9.24 -6.61
C ARG A 53 -7.19 -9.04 -5.40
N GLY A 54 -6.03 -8.40 -5.54
CA GLY A 54 -5.07 -8.20 -4.44
C GLY A 54 -5.07 -6.78 -3.88
N TYR A 55 -5.65 -6.59 -2.71
CA TYR A 55 -5.31 -5.46 -1.83
C TYR A 55 -4.32 -5.95 -0.80
N ARG A 56 -3.31 -5.14 -0.48
CA ARG A 56 -2.37 -5.42 0.60
C ARG A 56 -2.45 -4.30 1.62
N SER A 57 -2.40 -4.67 2.89
CA SER A 57 -2.46 -3.74 4.00
C SER A 57 -1.06 -3.46 4.51
N TYR A 58 -0.75 -2.19 4.75
CA TYR A 58 0.55 -1.75 5.28
C TYR A 58 0.32 -0.77 6.43
N ALA A 59 1.22 -0.74 7.39
CA ALA A 59 1.28 0.35 8.34
C ALA A 59 1.69 1.65 7.62
N PRO A 60 1.31 2.83 8.12
CA PRO A 60 1.64 4.09 7.44
C PRO A 60 3.15 4.34 7.29
N HIS A 61 3.96 3.86 8.25
CA HIS A 61 5.43 3.95 8.21
C HIS A 61 6.10 3.01 7.20
N GLN A 62 5.38 2.01 6.68
CA GLN A 62 5.86 1.09 5.64
C GLN A 62 5.69 1.66 4.23
N LEU A 63 5.03 2.82 4.12
CA LEU A 63 4.73 3.48 2.87
C LEU A 63 5.43 4.84 2.79
N ARG A 64 5.66 5.29 1.57
CA ARG A 64 6.05 6.67 1.25
C ARG A 64 5.20 7.18 0.11
N ARG A 65 4.75 8.43 0.15
CA ARG A 65 4.09 9.05 -1.02
C ARG A 65 5.05 9.07 -2.22
N ALA A 66 4.51 8.71 -3.38
CA ALA A 66 5.23 8.71 -4.65
C ALA A 66 5.25 10.11 -5.29
#